data_AF-A0A7S3SY87-F1
#
_entry.id   AF-A0A7S3SY87-F1
#
_cell.length_a   1.000
_cell.length_b   1.000
_cell.length_c   1.000
_cell.angle_alpha   90.00
_cell.angle_beta   90.00
_cell.angle_gamma   90.00
#
_symmetry.space_group_name_H-M   'P 1'
#
loop_
_entity.id
_entity.type
_entity.pdbx_description
1 polymer ?
#
loop_
_entity_poly.entity_id
_entity_poly.type
_entity_poly.pdbx_seq_one_letter_code
_entity_poly.pdbx_strand_id
1 'polypeptide(L)'
;MFMGFIWISFFLISANDFVIIVSTITWYFSRKTDHGEEGHSNIWEGFYWIYRYNFGGLAFGSLVLSVVWIIRGLFEYLGEKLMGAHSDNGCARCCLSCCNCCIDCFDRFIRYLTENAYIYMAFTSKSFCHCALHSFMIILKNARKFAFTNSVANVFMYLAKFAVSLGATMTCWSIMSAKYGQVMTIDNTFGPLILVWMSSYLTTAIFISVFHTSATTILQCFLVDREIALHKGHFNIDHVPEALRRFLESYCRDELISIEHEATNQPKTMVVVATNDPNNGQVNESAADVTVDNNRSSAIDQ
;
A
#
# COMPACT_ATOMS: atom_id res chain seq x y z
N MET A 1 19.17 -12.98 -18.66
CA MET A 1 17.73 -13.11 -19.02
C MET A 1 16.86 -13.27 -17.78
N PHE A 2 17.14 -14.21 -16.87
CA PHE A 2 16.36 -14.45 -15.63
C PHE A 2 16.15 -13.19 -14.76
N MET A 3 17.20 -12.42 -14.49
CA MET A 3 17.12 -11.18 -13.70
C MET A 3 16.14 -10.16 -14.30
N GLY A 4 16.15 -10.01 -15.64
CA GLY A 4 15.23 -9.09 -16.33
C GLY A 4 13.77 -9.51 -16.19
N PHE A 5 13.47 -10.82 -16.24
CA PHE A 5 12.11 -11.32 -16.06
C PHE A 5 11.59 -11.06 -14.63
N ILE A 6 12.41 -11.29 -13.61
CA ILE A 6 12.06 -10.98 -12.22
C ILE A 6 11.79 -9.48 -12.06
N TRP A 7 12.69 -8.65 -12.58
CA TRP A 7 12.53 -7.19 -12.51
C TRP A 7 11.24 -6.71 -13.18
N ILE A 8 10.94 -7.20 -14.39
CA ILE A 8 9.68 -6.87 -15.09
C ILE A 8 8.47 -7.33 -14.28
N SER A 9 8.53 -8.50 -13.64
CA SER A 9 7.44 -8.99 -12.78
C SER A 9 7.20 -8.04 -11.59
N PHE A 10 8.26 -7.62 -10.90
CA PHE A 10 8.16 -6.63 -9.81
C PHE A 10 7.69 -5.26 -10.31
N PHE A 11 8.08 -4.86 -11.52
CA PHE A 11 7.63 -3.63 -12.14
C PHE A 11 6.14 -3.66 -12.42
N LEU A 12 5.62 -4.76 -12.99
CA LEU A 12 4.20 -4.94 -13.24
C LEU A 12 3.39 -4.93 -11.93
N ILE A 13 3.87 -5.59 -10.88
CA ILE A 13 3.24 -5.55 -9.56
C ILE A 13 3.21 -4.11 -9.02
N SER A 14 4.37 -3.43 -9.03
CA SER A 14 4.49 -2.04 -8.58
C SER A 14 3.59 -1.08 -9.36
N ALA A 15 3.45 -1.30 -10.67
CA ALA A 15 2.57 -0.50 -11.52
C ALA A 15 1.09 -0.71 -11.17
N ASN A 16 0.67 -1.97 -10.92
CA ASN A 16 -0.69 -2.25 -10.48
C ASN A 16 -1.00 -1.59 -9.12
N ASP A 17 -0.09 -1.72 -8.15
CA ASP A 17 -0.24 -1.07 -6.84
C ASP A 17 -0.32 0.45 -6.98
N PHE A 18 0.50 1.05 -7.85
CA PHE A 18 0.46 2.49 -8.09
C PHE A 18 -0.85 2.97 -8.71
N VAL A 19 -1.46 2.19 -9.62
CA VAL A 19 -2.79 2.52 -10.14
C VAL A 19 -3.84 2.53 -9.02
N ILE A 20 -3.83 1.52 -8.15
CA ILE A 20 -4.74 1.43 -6.99
C ILE A 20 -4.52 2.63 -6.05
N ILE A 21 -3.27 3.01 -5.81
CA ILE A 21 -2.90 4.18 -5.00
C ILE A 21 -3.51 5.45 -5.60
N VAL A 22 -3.30 5.72 -6.90
CA VAL A 22 -3.82 6.92 -7.56
C VAL A 22 -5.36 6.94 -7.54
N SER A 23 -6.00 5.80 -7.82
CA SER A 23 -7.47 5.70 -7.73
C SER A 23 -7.98 5.97 -6.31
N THR A 24 -7.27 5.49 -5.29
CA THR A 24 -7.65 5.71 -3.88
C THR A 24 -7.44 7.18 -3.46
N ILE A 25 -6.35 7.82 -3.90
CA ILE A 25 -6.06 9.23 -3.61
C ILE A 25 -7.08 10.13 -4.31
N THR A 26 -7.34 9.92 -5.59
CA THR A 26 -8.33 10.70 -6.35
C THR A 26 -9.72 10.57 -5.76
N TRP A 27 -10.11 9.37 -5.30
CA TRP A 27 -11.34 9.15 -4.55
C TRP A 27 -11.35 9.90 -3.20
N TYR A 28 -10.27 9.81 -2.43
CA TYR A 28 -10.17 10.45 -1.10
C TYR A 28 -10.29 11.97 -1.17
N PHE A 29 -9.60 12.61 -2.14
CA PHE A 29 -9.62 14.07 -2.30
C PHE A 29 -10.74 14.57 -3.22
N SER A 30 -11.62 13.68 -3.72
CA SER A 30 -12.78 14.10 -4.50
C SER A 30 -13.76 14.84 -3.60
N ARG A 31 -14.21 16.02 -4.04
CA ARG A 31 -15.25 16.77 -3.31
C ARG A 31 -16.56 16.00 -3.40
N LYS A 32 -17.09 15.58 -2.25
CA LYS A 32 -18.47 15.09 -2.17
C LYS A 32 -19.38 16.29 -2.39
N THR A 33 -20.12 16.30 -3.49
CA THR A 33 -21.18 17.29 -3.70
C THR A 33 -22.26 17.11 -2.64
N ASP A 34 -23.00 18.18 -2.31
CA ASP A 34 -24.11 18.20 -1.33
C ASP A 34 -25.20 17.14 -1.59
N HIS A 35 -25.15 16.43 -2.72
CA HIS A 35 -26.07 15.36 -3.12
C HIS A 35 -25.59 13.94 -2.78
N GLY A 36 -24.45 13.79 -2.08
CA GLY A 36 -23.99 12.48 -1.62
C GLY A 36 -23.45 11.57 -2.74
N GLU A 37 -23.06 12.15 -3.88
CA GLU A 37 -22.41 11.40 -4.96
C GLU A 37 -21.00 10.98 -4.53
N GLU A 38 -20.69 9.70 -4.70
CA GLU A 38 -19.36 9.14 -4.40
C GLU A 38 -18.31 9.74 -5.36
N GLY A 39 -17.14 10.09 -4.82
CA GLY A 39 -16.05 10.67 -5.59
C GLY A 39 -15.69 9.84 -6.82
N HIS A 40 -15.59 10.49 -7.99
CA HIS A 40 -15.20 9.80 -9.21
C HIS A 40 -13.70 9.51 -9.19
N SER A 41 -13.32 8.23 -9.31
CA SER A 41 -11.93 7.81 -9.55
C SER A 41 -11.82 7.12 -10.91
N ASN A 42 -11.00 7.68 -11.81
CA ASN A 42 -10.76 7.07 -13.11
C ASN A 42 -9.47 6.24 -13.06
N ILE A 43 -9.57 4.94 -13.27
CA ILE A 43 -8.41 4.02 -13.32
C ILE A 43 -7.45 4.41 -14.45
N TRP A 44 -7.98 4.93 -15.56
CA TRP A 44 -7.20 5.41 -16.70
C TRP A 44 -6.23 6.52 -16.32
N GLU A 45 -6.61 7.37 -15.38
CA GLU A 45 -5.75 8.44 -14.89
C GLU A 45 -4.50 7.87 -14.19
N GLY A 46 -4.65 6.80 -13.41
CA GLY A 46 -3.52 6.10 -12.79
C GLY A 46 -2.50 5.60 -13.81
N PHE A 47 -2.97 4.97 -14.89
CA PHE A 47 -2.09 4.53 -15.99
C PHE A 47 -1.38 5.70 -16.68
N TYR A 48 -2.10 6.80 -16.93
CA TYR A 48 -1.52 8.00 -17.52
C TYR A 48 -0.43 8.61 -16.60
N TRP A 49 -0.67 8.65 -15.30
CA TRP A 49 0.28 9.21 -14.32
C TRP A 49 1.56 8.40 -14.22
N ILE A 50 1.46 7.07 -14.31
CA ILE A 50 2.62 6.18 -14.40
C ILE A 50 3.45 6.56 -15.61
N TYR A 51 2.87 6.53 -16.81
CA TYR A 51 3.63 6.72 -18.04
C TYR A 51 4.26 8.12 -18.15
N ARG A 52 3.53 9.16 -17.74
CA ARG A 52 3.94 10.55 -17.98
C ARG A 52 4.83 11.15 -16.89
N TYR A 53 4.66 10.75 -15.62
CA TYR A 53 5.28 11.44 -14.48
C TYR A 53 6.12 10.52 -13.59
N ASN A 54 5.72 9.26 -13.39
CA ASN A 54 6.30 8.41 -12.34
C ASN A 54 7.03 7.16 -12.84
N PHE A 55 7.09 6.94 -14.17
CA PHE A 55 7.64 5.72 -14.78
C PHE A 55 9.05 5.38 -14.29
N GLY A 56 9.96 6.37 -14.27
CA GLY A 56 11.34 6.18 -13.85
C GLY A 56 11.48 5.83 -12.37
N GLY A 57 10.66 6.43 -11.50
CA GLY A 57 10.67 6.14 -10.07
C GLY A 57 10.11 4.74 -9.76
N LEU A 58 9.05 4.31 -10.46
CA LEU A 58 8.52 2.94 -10.37
C LEU A 58 9.54 1.91 -10.88
N ALA A 59 10.20 2.19 -12.01
CA ALA A 59 11.23 1.32 -12.57
C ALA A 59 12.42 1.14 -11.62
N PHE A 60 12.83 2.21 -10.92
CA PHE A 60 13.89 2.15 -9.93
C PHE A 60 13.45 1.43 -8.65
N GLY A 61 12.26 1.72 -8.12
CA GLY A 61 11.72 1.05 -6.93
C GLY A 61 11.56 -0.46 -7.14
N SER A 62 11.03 -0.87 -8.31
CA SER A 62 10.90 -2.29 -8.65
C SER A 62 12.26 -2.98 -8.88
N LEU A 63 13.27 -2.23 -9.36
CA LEU A 63 14.64 -2.74 -9.45
C LEU A 63 15.20 -3.05 -8.07
N VAL A 64 15.03 -2.14 -7.10
CA VAL A 64 15.43 -2.37 -5.71
C VAL A 64 14.75 -3.62 -5.13
N LEU A 65 13.43 -3.77 -5.31
CA LEU A 65 12.69 -4.96 -4.87
C LEU A 65 13.24 -6.26 -5.48
N SER A 66 13.49 -6.26 -6.79
CA SER A 66 14.03 -7.44 -7.49
C SER A 66 15.43 -7.82 -7.04
N VAL A 67 16.32 -6.85 -6.79
CA VAL A 67 17.68 -7.11 -6.28
C VAL A 67 17.61 -7.72 -4.88
N VAL A 68 16.79 -7.18 -3.99
CA VAL A 68 16.63 -7.71 -2.62
C VAL A 68 16.06 -9.13 -2.64
N TRP A 69 15.09 -9.39 -3.51
CA TRP A 69 14.54 -10.74 -3.69
C TRP A 69 15.59 -11.75 -4.18
N ILE A 70 16.46 -11.35 -5.13
CA ILE A 70 17.56 -12.21 -5.61
C ILE A 70 18.57 -12.47 -4.50
N ILE A 71 18.94 -11.46 -3.71
CA ILE A 71 19.85 -11.62 -2.56
C ILE A 71 19.26 -12.61 -1.55
N ARG A 72 17.98 -12.47 -1.22
CA ARG A 72 17.29 -13.41 -0.32
C ARG A 72 17.34 -14.84 -0.85
N GLY A 73 16.99 -15.06 -2.12
CA GLY A 73 17.05 -16.38 -2.74
C GLY A 73 18.46 -16.96 -2.73
N LEU A 74 19.49 -16.13 -2.89
CA LEU A 74 20.90 -16.57 -2.80
C LEU A 74 21.27 -17.03 -1.38
N PHE A 75 20.87 -16.28 -0.35
CA PHE A 75 21.17 -16.66 1.04
C PHE A 75 20.39 -17.90 1.50
N GLU A 76 19.13 -18.05 1.09
CA GLU A 76 18.35 -19.27 1.33
C GLU A 76 19.04 -20.47 0.67
N TYR A 77 19.49 -20.35 -0.59
CA TYR A 77 20.22 -21.40 -1.29
C TYR A 77 21.57 -21.76 -0.64
N LEU A 78 22.36 -20.75 -0.26
CA LEU A 78 23.62 -20.97 0.45
C LEU A 78 23.37 -21.64 1.81
N GLY A 79 22.29 -21.28 2.48
CA GLY A 79 21.89 -21.87 3.74
C GLY A 79 21.59 -23.37 3.63
N GLU A 80 20.83 -23.77 2.61
CA GLU A 80 20.54 -25.19 2.34
C GLU A 80 21.83 -25.98 2.06
N LYS A 81 22.75 -25.43 1.26
CA LYS A 81 24.04 -26.06 0.97
C LYS A 81 24.92 -26.21 2.21
N LEU A 82 24.99 -25.17 3.05
CA LEU A 82 25.79 -25.17 4.28
C LEU A 82 25.21 -26.13 5.32
N MET A 83 23.89 -26.22 5.45
CA MET A 83 23.24 -27.22 6.31
C MET A 83 23.47 -28.66 5.81
N GLY A 84 23.50 -28.87 4.49
CA GLY A 84 23.82 -30.18 3.90
C GLY A 84 25.28 -30.61 4.10
N ALA A 85 26.22 -29.67 4.23
CA ALA A 85 27.65 -29.95 4.37
C ALA A 85 28.16 -29.99 5.83
N HIS A 86 27.54 -29.24 6.75
CA HIS A 86 27.98 -29.08 8.14
C HIS A 86 26.84 -29.23 9.16
N SER A 87 26.02 -30.27 9.00
CA SER A 87 24.82 -30.53 9.82
C SER A 87 25.06 -30.68 11.32
N ASP A 88 26.30 -30.97 11.74
CA ASP A 88 26.65 -31.29 13.13
C ASP A 88 27.03 -30.06 13.99
N ASN A 89 27.26 -28.90 13.37
CA ASN A 89 27.70 -27.68 14.08
C ASN A 89 26.51 -26.79 14.49
N GLY A 90 26.05 -26.90 15.74
CA GLY A 90 24.96 -26.09 16.28
C GLY A 90 25.15 -24.56 16.18
N CYS A 91 26.40 -24.08 16.31
CA CYS A 91 26.74 -22.66 16.15
C CYS A 91 26.51 -22.17 14.71
N ALA A 92 26.90 -22.97 13.71
CA ALA A 92 26.70 -22.64 12.30
C ALA A 92 25.20 -22.57 11.95
N ARG A 93 24.38 -23.47 12.51
CA ARG A 93 22.92 -23.47 12.34
C ARG A 93 22.28 -22.23 12.95
N CYS A 94 22.70 -21.84 14.17
CA CYS A 94 22.21 -20.63 14.81
C CYS A 94 22.58 -19.37 14.02
N CYS A 95 23.83 -19.26 13.57
CA CYS A 95 24.30 -18.12 12.78
C CYS A 95 23.53 -17.99 11.46
N LEU A 96 23.34 -19.10 10.73
CA LEU A 96 22.59 -19.12 9.48
C LEU A 96 21.11 -18.75 9.68
N SER A 97 20.49 -19.25 10.75
CA SER A 97 19.11 -18.88 11.11
C SER A 97 18.98 -17.39 11.43
N CYS A 98 19.97 -16.81 12.13
CA CYS A 98 20.00 -15.38 12.44
C CYS A 98 20.15 -14.53 11.15
N CYS A 99 21.05 -14.91 10.26
CA CYS A 99 21.24 -14.24 8.97
C CYS A 99 19.96 -14.29 8.11
N ASN A 100 19.31 -15.45 8.00
CA ASN A 100 18.06 -15.59 7.27
C ASN A 100 16.94 -14.73 7.87
N CYS A 101 16.86 -14.64 9.20
CA CYS A 101 15.92 -13.75 9.87
C CYS A 101 16.20 -12.27 9.55
N CYS A 102 17.47 -11.84 9.60
CA CYS A 102 17.86 -10.47 9.27
C CYS A 102 17.51 -10.09 7.83
N ILE A 103 17.77 -11.00 6.88
CA ILE A 103 17.47 -10.77 5.45
C ILE A 103 15.97 -10.78 5.19
N ASP A 104 15.19 -11.66 5.83
CA ASP A 104 13.74 -11.64 5.72
C ASP A 104 13.16 -10.33 6.31
N CYS A 105 13.71 -9.84 7.42
CA CYS A 105 13.33 -8.53 7.97
C CYS A 105 13.69 -7.39 7.00
N PHE A 106 14.86 -7.45 6.36
CA PHE A 106 15.28 -6.45 5.39
C PHE A 106 14.41 -6.46 4.12
N ASP A 107 14.06 -7.62 3.56
CA ASP A 107 13.13 -7.75 2.44
C ASP A 107 11.76 -7.16 2.76
N ARG A 108 11.21 -7.48 3.94
CA ARG A 108 9.95 -6.88 4.43
C ARG A 108 10.06 -5.37 4.58
N PHE A 109 11.17 -4.88 5.13
CA PHE A 109 11.41 -3.45 5.32
C PHE A 109 11.49 -2.70 3.99
N ILE A 110 12.20 -3.24 3.00
CA ILE A 110 12.34 -2.61 1.68
C ILE A 110 11.02 -2.62 0.91
N ARG A 111 10.23 -3.70 0.98
CA ARG A 111 8.87 -3.75 0.44
C ARG A 111 7.98 -2.68 1.05
N TYR A 112 7.98 -2.61 2.37
CA TYR A 112 7.26 -1.60 3.12
C TYR A 112 7.70 -0.18 2.72
N LEU A 113 9.00 0.11 2.71
CA LEU A 113 9.51 1.43 2.31
C LEU A 113 9.08 1.80 0.89
N THR A 114 9.12 0.84 -0.04
CA THR A 114 8.77 1.05 -1.45
C THR A 114 7.29 1.34 -1.64
N GLU A 115 6.41 0.59 -0.97
CA GLU A 115 4.96 0.84 -0.99
C GLU A 115 4.62 2.24 -0.47
N ASN A 116 5.20 2.61 0.68
CA ASN A 116 4.97 3.93 1.26
C ASN A 116 5.58 5.07 0.42
N ALA A 117 6.71 4.82 -0.25
CA ALA A 117 7.31 5.77 -1.18
C ALA A 117 6.43 6.01 -2.41
N TYR A 118 5.80 4.96 -2.96
CA TYR A 118 4.89 5.07 -4.09
C TYR A 118 3.64 5.90 -3.78
N ILE A 119 3.08 5.75 -2.57
CA ILE A 119 1.97 6.60 -2.12
C ILE A 119 2.42 8.07 -2.07
N TYR A 120 3.59 8.36 -1.50
CA TYR A 120 4.10 9.73 -1.46
C TYR A 120 4.49 10.29 -2.84
N MET A 121 4.96 9.44 -3.74
CA MET A 121 5.22 9.80 -5.15
C MET A 121 3.93 10.22 -5.86
N ALA A 122 2.80 9.56 -5.59
CA ALA A 122 1.53 9.94 -6.18
C ALA A 122 1.11 11.37 -5.79
N PHE A 123 1.46 11.83 -4.58
CA PHE A 123 1.22 13.23 -4.16
C PHE A 123 2.20 14.23 -4.78
N THR A 124 3.49 13.93 -4.74
CA THR A 124 4.54 14.94 -4.97
C THR A 124 5.17 14.87 -6.36
N SER A 125 5.00 13.76 -7.10
CA SER A 125 5.62 13.49 -8.42
C SER A 125 7.14 13.74 -8.47
N LYS A 126 7.84 13.52 -7.35
CA LYS A 126 9.31 13.63 -7.24
C LYS A 126 9.98 12.25 -7.35
N SER A 127 11.31 12.25 -7.42
CA SER A 127 12.11 11.03 -7.52
C SER A 127 11.88 10.06 -6.35
N PHE A 128 11.99 8.76 -6.64
CA PHE A 128 11.73 7.68 -5.68
C PHE A 128 12.49 7.84 -4.36
N CYS A 129 13.79 8.12 -4.42
CA CYS A 129 14.63 8.22 -3.21
C CYS A 129 14.20 9.37 -2.30
N HIS A 130 13.83 10.52 -2.86
CA HIS A 130 13.33 11.65 -2.11
C HIS A 130 11.99 11.32 -1.42
N CYS A 131 11.07 10.70 -2.16
CA CYS A 131 9.76 10.29 -1.65
C CYS A 131 9.87 9.18 -0.59
N ALA A 132 10.78 8.22 -0.77
CA ALA A 132 11.04 7.15 0.19
C ALA A 132 11.56 7.72 1.52
N LEU A 133 12.52 8.66 1.47
CA LEU A 133 13.05 9.29 2.67
C LEU A 133 11.97 10.09 3.42
N HIS A 134 11.16 10.87 2.70
CA HIS A 134 10.14 11.72 3.30
C HIS A 134 9.00 10.91 3.92
N SER A 135 8.45 9.93 3.18
CA SER A 135 7.42 9.03 3.69
C SER A 135 7.89 8.26 4.92
N PHE A 136 9.14 7.77 4.91
CA PHE A 136 9.73 7.12 6.06
C PHE A 136 9.83 8.03 7.28
N MET A 137 10.22 9.30 7.12
CA MET A 137 10.24 10.25 8.23
C MET A 137 8.84 10.51 8.82
N ILE A 138 7.81 10.65 7.98
CA ILE A 138 6.42 10.82 8.44
C ILE A 138 5.97 9.62 9.27
N ILE A 139 6.25 8.42 8.77
CA ILE A 139 5.94 7.15 9.44
C ILE A 139 6.68 7.05 10.78
N LEU A 140 7.98 7.37 10.82
CA LEU A 140 8.77 7.31 12.04
C LEU A 140 8.26 8.27 13.12
N LYS A 141 7.87 9.50 12.76
CA LYS A 141 7.26 10.47 13.68
C LYS A 141 6.00 9.90 14.36
N ASN A 142 5.29 8.99 13.69
CA ASN A 142 4.04 8.39 14.16
C ASN A 142 4.12 6.86 14.30
N ALA A 143 5.33 6.32 14.52
CA ALA A 143 5.62 4.90 14.36
C ALA A 143 4.71 3.99 15.20
N ARG A 144 4.39 4.39 16.44
CA ARG A 144 3.54 3.57 17.33
C ARG A 144 2.13 3.38 16.77
N LYS A 145 1.50 4.46 16.31
CA LYS A 145 0.14 4.44 15.75
C LYS A 145 0.13 3.70 14.41
N PHE A 146 1.11 4.01 13.55
CA PHE A 146 1.23 3.37 12.26
C PHE A 146 1.46 1.85 12.39
N ALA A 147 2.40 1.44 13.25
CA ALA A 147 2.71 0.02 13.47
C ALA A 147 1.52 -0.75 14.01
N PHE A 148 0.81 -0.19 15.00
CA PHE A 148 -0.38 -0.83 15.56
C PHE A 148 -1.47 -1.03 14.49
N THR A 149 -1.83 0.04 13.76
CA THR A 149 -2.85 -0.03 12.70
C THR A 149 -2.47 -1.01 11.60
N ASN A 150 -1.21 -0.99 11.14
CA ASN A 150 -0.72 -1.90 10.11
C ASN A 150 -0.72 -3.36 10.58
N SER A 151 -0.31 -3.63 11.83
CA SER A 151 -0.36 -4.98 12.39
C SER A 151 -1.79 -5.51 12.51
N VAL A 152 -2.71 -4.69 13.01
CA VAL A 152 -4.13 -5.06 13.11
C VAL A 152 -4.73 -5.31 11.73
N ALA A 153 -4.48 -4.43 10.77
CA ALA A 153 -4.94 -4.59 9.39
C ALA A 153 -4.43 -5.91 8.78
N ASN A 154 -3.15 -6.24 8.96
CA ASN A 154 -2.59 -7.49 8.45
C ASN A 154 -3.29 -8.72 9.04
N VAL A 155 -3.61 -8.74 10.35
CA VAL A 155 -4.35 -9.84 10.97
C VAL A 155 -5.74 -9.99 10.34
N PHE A 156 -6.47 -8.90 10.14
CA PHE A 156 -7.78 -8.93 9.48
C PHE A 156 -7.69 -9.42 8.03
N MET A 157 -6.68 -8.98 7.28
CA MET A 157 -6.47 -9.44 5.90
C MET A 157 -6.15 -10.94 5.83
N TYR A 158 -5.37 -11.48 6.77
CA TYR A 158 -5.13 -12.93 6.86
C TYR A 158 -6.39 -13.71 7.23
N LEU A 159 -7.16 -13.21 8.21
CA LEU A 159 -8.41 -13.84 8.63
C LEU A 159 -9.43 -13.86 7.49
N ALA A 160 -9.53 -12.78 6.72
CA ALA A 160 -10.42 -12.68 5.57
C ALA A 160 -10.09 -13.72 4.49
N LYS A 161 -8.80 -13.89 4.14
CA LYS A 161 -8.36 -14.93 3.18
C LYS A 161 -8.79 -16.32 3.63
N PHE A 162 -8.54 -16.65 4.89
CA PHE A 162 -8.88 -17.96 5.43
C PHE A 162 -10.39 -18.21 5.53
N ALA A 163 -11.15 -17.22 6.01
CA ALA A 163 -12.60 -17.32 6.17
C ALA A 163 -13.32 -17.54 4.83
N VAL A 164 -12.94 -16.79 3.77
CA VAL A 164 -13.56 -16.94 2.45
C VAL A 164 -13.21 -18.30 1.83
N SER A 165 -11.95 -18.73 1.93
CA SER A 165 -11.54 -20.04 1.41
C SER A 165 -12.23 -21.20 2.12
N LEU A 166 -12.35 -21.14 3.45
CA LEU A 166 -13.11 -22.15 4.21
C LEU A 166 -14.59 -22.13 3.84
N GLY A 167 -15.22 -20.95 3.75
CA GLY A 167 -16.62 -20.83 3.36
C GLY A 167 -16.92 -21.43 1.98
N ALA A 168 -16.02 -21.22 1.01
CA ALA A 168 -16.13 -21.81 -0.32
C ALA A 168 -16.01 -23.35 -0.28
N THR A 169 -15.02 -23.89 0.45
CA THR A 169 -14.85 -25.34 0.61
C THR A 169 -16.02 -25.97 1.36
N MET A 170 -16.54 -25.33 2.41
CA MET A 170 -17.72 -25.79 3.15
C MET A 170 -18.98 -25.81 2.28
N THR A 171 -19.15 -24.79 1.43
CA THR A 171 -20.27 -24.74 0.47
C THR A 171 -20.17 -25.86 -0.55
N CYS A 172 -18.97 -26.13 -1.07
CA CYS A 172 -18.72 -27.25 -1.99
C CYS A 172 -19.03 -28.61 -1.35
N TRP A 173 -18.57 -28.83 -0.12
CA TRP A 173 -18.86 -30.04 0.65
C TRP A 173 -20.37 -30.22 0.90
N SER A 174 -21.07 -29.13 1.24
CA SER A 174 -22.51 -29.16 1.50
C SER A 174 -23.31 -29.51 0.24
N ILE A 175 -22.92 -28.97 -0.92
CA ILE A 175 -23.55 -29.31 -2.22
C ILE A 175 -23.32 -30.78 -2.57
N MET A 176 -22.10 -31.27 -2.38
CA MET A 176 -21.73 -32.64 -2.70
C MET A 176 -22.48 -33.66 -1.83
N SER A 177 -22.56 -33.40 -0.52
CA SER A 177 -23.28 -34.25 0.43
C SER A 177 -24.80 -34.20 0.23
N ALA A 178 -25.38 -33.03 -0.03
CA ALA A 178 -26.83 -32.89 -0.18
C ALA A 178 -27.39 -33.35 -1.54
N LYS A 179 -26.64 -33.16 -2.64
CA LYS A 179 -27.15 -33.45 -4.00
C LYS A 179 -26.59 -34.71 -4.65
N TYR A 180 -25.36 -35.10 -4.32
CA TYR A 180 -24.66 -36.19 -5.00
C TYR A 180 -24.42 -37.41 -4.11
N GLY A 181 -24.59 -37.26 -2.79
CA GLY A 181 -24.45 -38.36 -1.82
C GLY A 181 -25.45 -39.53 -2.00
N GLN A 182 -26.51 -39.37 -2.80
CA GLN A 182 -27.49 -40.43 -3.07
C GLN A 182 -27.40 -41.06 -4.46
N VAL A 183 -26.61 -40.49 -5.40
CA VAL A 183 -26.68 -40.87 -6.83
C VAL A 183 -25.35 -41.44 -7.37
N MET A 184 -24.20 -41.10 -6.78
CA MET A 184 -22.91 -41.67 -7.16
C MET A 184 -22.01 -41.87 -5.94
N THR A 185 -21.45 -43.06 -5.77
CA THR A 185 -20.36 -43.31 -4.82
C THR A 185 -19.10 -42.60 -5.33
N ILE A 186 -18.80 -41.44 -4.76
CA ILE A 186 -17.60 -40.66 -5.08
C ILE A 186 -16.42 -41.32 -4.36
N ASP A 187 -15.57 -42.06 -5.08
CA ASP A 187 -14.40 -42.74 -4.50
C ASP A 187 -13.32 -41.78 -3.98
N ASN A 188 -13.27 -40.52 -4.47
CA ASN A 188 -12.27 -39.55 -4.04
C ASN A 188 -12.83 -38.13 -3.87
N THR A 189 -13.45 -37.88 -2.72
CA THR A 189 -14.03 -36.59 -2.32
C THR A 189 -12.99 -35.48 -2.11
N PHE A 190 -11.74 -35.82 -1.78
CA PHE A 190 -10.72 -34.83 -1.43
C PHE A 190 -10.20 -34.02 -2.64
N GLY A 191 -10.13 -34.62 -3.82
CA GLY A 191 -9.66 -33.98 -5.05
C GLY A 191 -10.38 -32.67 -5.39
N PRO A 192 -11.72 -32.68 -5.59
CA PRO A 192 -12.47 -31.45 -5.86
C PRO A 192 -12.42 -30.43 -4.72
N LEU A 193 -12.36 -30.89 -3.45
CA LEU A 193 -12.26 -29.98 -2.30
C LEU A 193 -10.96 -29.17 -2.29
N ILE A 194 -9.83 -29.83 -2.57
CA ILE A 194 -8.52 -29.15 -2.64
C ILE A 194 -8.49 -28.17 -3.81
N LEU A 195 -9.03 -28.54 -4.98
CA LEU A 195 -9.13 -27.65 -6.14
C LEU A 195 -9.96 -26.39 -5.85
N VAL A 196 -11.10 -26.54 -5.17
CA VAL A 196 -11.95 -25.40 -4.78
C VAL A 196 -11.26 -24.53 -3.73
N TRP A 197 -10.58 -25.15 -2.74
CA TRP A 197 -9.82 -24.39 -1.74
C TRP A 197 -8.70 -23.57 -2.38
N MET A 198 -7.90 -24.17 -3.27
CA MET A 198 -6.81 -23.50 -3.97
C MET A 198 -7.30 -22.35 -4.86
N SER A 199 -8.35 -22.56 -5.64
CA SER A 199 -8.91 -21.54 -6.52
C SER A 199 -9.54 -20.38 -5.73
N SER A 200 -10.32 -20.69 -4.69
CA SER A 200 -10.90 -19.67 -3.81
C SER A 200 -9.85 -18.86 -3.06
N TYR A 201 -8.78 -19.52 -2.57
CA TYR A 201 -7.67 -18.83 -1.92
C TYR A 201 -6.95 -17.88 -2.87
N LEU A 202 -6.69 -18.30 -4.11
CA LEU A 202 -6.06 -17.45 -5.12
C LEU A 202 -6.91 -16.21 -5.43
N THR A 203 -8.21 -16.40 -5.72
CA THR A 203 -9.12 -15.28 -5.99
C THR A 203 -9.19 -14.32 -4.81
N THR A 204 -9.35 -14.84 -3.59
CA THR A 204 -9.43 -14.02 -2.38
C THR A 204 -8.13 -13.27 -2.13
N ALA A 205 -6.97 -13.90 -2.38
CA ALA A 205 -5.67 -13.26 -2.19
C ALA A 205 -5.51 -12.02 -3.08
N ILE A 206 -5.98 -12.08 -4.33
CA ILE A 206 -5.95 -10.93 -5.26
C ILE A 206 -6.83 -9.80 -4.74
N PHE A 207 -8.08 -10.08 -4.37
CA PHE A 207 -8.99 -9.04 -3.84
C PHE A 207 -8.47 -8.40 -2.55
N ILE A 208 -8.01 -9.22 -1.60
CA ILE A 208 -7.48 -8.73 -0.33
C ILE A 208 -6.20 -7.90 -0.54
N SER A 209 -5.40 -8.18 -1.58
CA SER A 209 -4.27 -7.32 -1.94
C SER A 209 -4.71 -5.90 -2.27
N VAL A 210 -5.78 -5.74 -3.06
CA VAL A 210 -6.32 -4.41 -3.41
C VAL A 210 -6.81 -3.68 -2.16
N PHE A 211 -7.56 -4.38 -1.29
CA PHE A 211 -8.03 -3.80 -0.03
C PHE A 211 -6.89 -3.36 0.89
N HIS A 212 -5.80 -4.13 0.95
CA HIS A 212 -4.63 -3.77 1.72
C HIS A 212 -3.99 -2.45 1.21
N THR A 213 -3.68 -2.38 -0.08
CA THR A 213 -3.08 -1.19 -0.69
C THR A 213 -3.97 0.04 -0.52
N SER A 214 -5.29 -0.08 -0.73
CA SER A 214 -6.22 1.03 -0.50
C SER A 214 -6.30 1.47 0.95
N ALA A 215 -6.34 0.54 1.92
CA ALA A 215 -6.38 0.88 3.34
C ALA A 215 -5.10 1.62 3.79
N THR A 216 -3.93 1.15 3.36
CA THR A 216 -2.64 1.82 3.62
C THR A 216 -2.62 3.22 2.99
N THR A 217 -3.14 3.34 1.77
CA THR A 217 -3.21 4.63 1.06
C THR A 217 -4.14 5.61 1.78
N ILE A 218 -5.33 5.21 2.21
CA ILE A 218 -6.26 6.06 2.97
C ILE A 218 -5.61 6.55 4.28
N LEU A 219 -4.92 5.67 4.99
CA LEU A 219 -4.20 6.04 6.22
C LEU A 219 -3.12 7.08 5.92
N GLN A 220 -2.37 6.91 4.83
CA GLN A 220 -1.39 7.90 4.40
C GLN A 220 -2.01 9.22 3.96
N CYS A 221 -3.12 9.19 3.20
CA CYS A 221 -3.86 10.39 2.83
C CYS A 221 -4.24 11.20 4.08
N PHE A 222 -4.77 10.53 5.11
CA PHE A 222 -5.09 11.16 6.38
C PHE A 222 -3.86 11.77 7.08
N LEU A 223 -2.72 11.08 7.08
CA LEU A 223 -1.49 11.61 7.68
C LEU A 223 -0.96 12.84 6.94
N VAL A 224 -1.02 12.85 5.61
CA VAL A 224 -0.63 13.98 4.77
C VAL A 224 -1.58 15.15 4.96
N ASP A 225 -2.89 14.90 4.97
CA ASP A 225 -3.91 15.93 5.19
C ASP A 225 -3.75 16.60 6.57
N ARG A 226 -3.45 15.80 7.60
CA ARG A 226 -3.09 16.31 8.93
C ARG A 226 -1.85 17.20 8.91
N GLU A 227 -0.80 16.82 8.16
CA GLU A 227 0.41 17.64 8.02
C GLU A 227 0.11 18.97 7.32
N ILE A 228 -0.71 18.95 6.26
CA ILE A 228 -1.16 20.15 5.55
C ILE A 228 -1.98 21.07 6.46
N ALA A 229 -2.88 20.51 7.27
CA ALA A 229 -3.72 21.26 8.19
C ALA A 229 -2.91 21.93 9.30
N LEU A 230 -1.90 21.24 9.86
CA LEU A 230 -0.96 21.84 10.81
C LEU A 230 -0.24 23.07 10.22
N HIS A 231 0.07 23.04 8.93
CA HIS A 231 0.70 24.18 8.24
C HIS A 231 -0.27 25.32 7.94
N LYS A 232 -1.52 25.02 7.55
CA LYS A 232 -2.53 26.03 7.20
C LYS A 232 -3.26 26.62 8.40
N GLY A 233 -3.17 25.98 9.57
CA GLY A 233 -3.88 26.38 10.78
C GLY A 233 -5.36 25.99 10.80
N HIS A 234 -5.85 25.27 9.77
CA HIS A 234 -7.25 24.87 9.62
C HIS A 234 -7.30 23.44 9.07
N PHE A 235 -8.02 22.54 9.75
CA PHE A 235 -8.27 21.17 9.31
C PHE A 235 -9.59 21.12 8.53
N ASN A 236 -9.51 20.88 7.21
CA ASN A 236 -10.72 20.76 6.39
C ASN A 236 -11.21 19.29 6.39
N ILE A 237 -12.27 19.02 7.16
CA ILE A 237 -12.84 17.67 7.36
C ILE A 237 -13.61 17.19 6.11
N ASP A 238 -13.91 18.06 5.14
CA ASP A 238 -14.84 17.75 4.05
C ASP A 238 -14.37 16.61 3.13
N HIS A 239 -13.07 16.37 3.05
CA HIS A 239 -12.46 15.31 2.24
C HIS A 239 -12.36 13.96 2.98
N VAL A 240 -12.54 13.93 4.30
CA VAL A 240 -12.39 12.70 5.09
C VAL A 240 -13.60 11.78 4.87
N PRO A 241 -13.42 10.49 4.51
CA PRO A 241 -14.52 9.55 4.36
C PRO A 241 -15.37 9.46 5.62
N GLU A 242 -16.69 9.39 5.48
CA GLU A 242 -17.61 9.48 6.62
C GLU A 242 -17.38 8.38 7.66
N ALA A 243 -17.06 7.16 7.21
CA ALA A 243 -16.68 6.07 8.10
C ALA A 243 -15.45 6.44 8.96
N LEU A 244 -14.40 6.97 8.33
CA LEU A 244 -13.17 7.38 9.02
C LEU A 244 -13.43 8.60 9.93
N ARG A 245 -14.24 9.56 9.49
CA ARG A 245 -14.67 10.71 10.30
C ARG A 245 -15.35 10.25 11.59
N ARG A 246 -16.31 9.32 11.50
CA ARG A 246 -16.99 8.76 12.68
C ARG A 246 -16.01 8.05 13.63
N PHE A 247 -15.04 7.30 13.09
CA PHE A 247 -13.99 6.68 13.90
C PHE A 247 -13.11 7.73 14.60
N LEU A 248 -12.68 8.77 13.89
CA LEU A 248 -11.86 9.84 14.43
C LEU A 248 -12.61 10.65 15.50
N GLU A 249 -13.88 10.99 15.27
CA GLU A 249 -14.72 11.70 16.26
C GLU A 249 -15.05 10.84 17.50
N SER A 250 -15.03 9.51 17.36
CA SER A 250 -15.34 8.58 18.47
C SER A 250 -14.11 8.20 19.30
N TYR A 251 -12.96 7.98 18.65
CA TYR A 251 -11.74 7.46 19.30
C TYR A 251 -10.57 8.44 19.34
N CYS A 252 -10.56 9.43 18.45
CA CYS A 252 -9.46 10.37 18.28
C CYS A 252 -9.90 11.83 18.49
N ARG A 253 -11.04 12.08 19.16
CA ARG A 253 -11.57 13.44 19.38
C ARG A 253 -10.55 14.35 20.06
N ASP A 254 -9.92 13.85 21.11
CA ASP A 254 -8.90 14.62 21.85
C ASP A 254 -7.66 14.85 20.99
N GLU A 255 -7.33 13.90 20.10
CA GLU A 255 -6.23 14.06 19.15
C GLU A 255 -6.56 15.09 18.07
N LEU A 256 -7.78 15.09 17.53
CA LEU A 256 -8.27 16.11 16.60
C LEU A 256 -8.26 17.51 17.22
N ILE A 257 -8.74 17.65 18.46
CA ILE A 257 -8.68 18.91 19.20
C ILE A 257 -7.23 19.33 19.44
N SER A 258 -6.33 18.39 19.74
CA SER A 258 -4.90 18.70 19.89
C SER A 258 -4.26 19.15 18.59
N ILE A 259 -4.63 18.53 17.45
CA ILE A 259 -4.16 18.90 16.12
C ILE A 259 -4.67 20.29 15.74
N GLU A 260 -5.95 20.58 15.99
CA GLU A 260 -6.53 21.89 15.69
C GLU A 260 -5.94 22.98 16.58
N HIS A 261 -5.73 22.69 17.87
CA HIS A 261 -5.04 23.58 18.79
C HIS A 261 -3.57 23.79 18.41
N GLU A 262 -2.86 22.74 18.00
CA GLU A 262 -1.46 22.80 17.57
C GLU A 262 -1.30 23.51 16.21
N ALA A 263 -2.21 23.27 15.26
CA ALA A 263 -2.30 23.98 13.98
C ALA A 263 -2.50 25.49 14.20
N THR A 264 -3.29 25.86 15.22
CA THR A 264 -3.55 27.27 15.56
C THR A 264 -2.37 27.94 16.27
N ASN A 265 -1.50 27.17 16.95
CA ASN A 265 -0.42 27.70 17.81
C ASN A 265 1.01 27.54 17.25
N GLN A 266 1.24 26.80 16.17
CA GLN A 266 2.60 26.69 15.62
C GLN A 266 3.03 27.97 14.88
N PRO A 267 4.24 28.51 15.15
CA PRO A 267 4.81 29.56 14.33
C PRO A 267 5.07 29.02 12.93
N LYS A 268 4.67 29.78 11.90
CA LYS A 268 4.91 29.51 10.48
C LYS A 268 6.42 29.44 10.20
N THR A 269 7.10 28.35 10.50
CA THR A 269 8.53 28.20 10.24
C THR A 269 8.79 26.97 9.37
N MET A 270 8.98 27.29 8.10
CA MET A 270 9.52 26.52 6.98
C MET A 270 9.98 25.07 7.23
N VAL A 271 9.23 24.12 6.67
CA VAL A 271 9.83 23.08 5.82
C VAL A 271 9.34 23.35 4.41
N VAL A 272 10.24 23.93 3.60
CA VAL A 272 10.02 24.19 2.19
C VAL A 272 9.76 22.85 1.49
N VAL A 273 8.52 22.59 1.06
CA VAL A 273 8.28 21.67 -0.05
C VAL A 273 8.90 22.35 -1.26
N ALA A 274 10.18 22.08 -1.49
CA ALA A 274 10.92 22.70 -2.59
C ALA A 274 10.33 22.22 -3.90
N THR A 275 9.48 23.03 -4.52
CA THR A 275 9.34 23.11 -5.97
C THR A 275 10.46 24.03 -6.45
N ASN A 276 11.70 23.55 -6.45
CA ASN A 276 12.78 24.24 -7.15
C ASN A 276 12.66 23.91 -8.63
N ASP A 277 11.99 24.78 -9.38
CA ASP A 277 12.16 24.91 -10.82
C ASP A 277 13.37 25.83 -11.08
N PRO A 278 14.48 25.36 -11.68
CA PRO A 278 15.67 26.19 -11.85
C PRO A 278 15.53 27.31 -12.89
N ASN A 279 14.40 27.42 -13.59
CA ASN A 279 14.29 28.28 -14.77
C ASN A 279 13.32 29.48 -14.67
N ASN A 280 12.71 29.78 -13.52
CA ASN A 280 11.87 30.96 -13.42
C ASN A 280 12.00 31.69 -12.08
N GLY A 281 12.73 32.81 -12.08
CA GLY A 281 13.00 33.67 -10.93
C GLY A 281 11.82 34.58 -10.56
N GLN A 282 10.65 34.02 -10.27
CA GLN A 282 9.54 34.73 -9.65
C GLN A 282 8.95 33.93 -8.49
N VAL A 283 8.97 34.54 -7.31
CA VAL A 283 8.36 34.04 -6.09
C VAL A 283 6.84 34.18 -6.24
N ASN A 284 6.18 33.10 -6.66
CA ASN A 284 4.73 33.00 -6.59
C ASN A 284 4.33 32.36 -5.26
N GLU A 285 3.71 33.16 -4.39
CA GLU A 285 2.87 32.72 -3.28
C GLU A 285 1.65 31.97 -3.85
N SER A 286 1.85 30.74 -4.34
CA SER A 286 0.74 29.83 -4.58
C SER A 286 0.48 29.07 -3.29
N ALA A 287 -0.62 29.43 -2.63
CA ALA A 287 -1.29 28.53 -1.71
C ALA A 287 -1.38 27.15 -2.37
N ALA A 288 -0.89 26.11 -1.68
CA ALA A 288 -1.12 24.73 -2.09
C ALA A 288 -2.62 24.44 -1.94
N ASP A 289 -3.41 24.94 -2.88
CA ASP A 289 -4.72 24.40 -3.19
C ASP A 289 -4.43 23.00 -3.74
N VAL A 290 -4.71 21.97 -2.94
CA VAL A 290 -4.90 20.63 -3.47
C VAL A 290 -6.29 20.61 -4.12
N THR A 291 -6.53 21.57 -5.01
CA THR A 291 -7.38 21.33 -6.16
C THR A 291 -6.62 20.34 -7.00
N VAL A 292 -7.11 19.10 -7.05
CA VAL A 292 -7.02 18.30 -8.27
C VAL A 292 -7.27 19.28 -9.42
N ASP A 293 -6.23 19.56 -10.21
CA ASP A 293 -6.20 20.59 -11.23
C ASP A 293 -7.49 20.51 -12.07
N ASN A 294 -8.47 21.37 -11.77
CA ASN A 294 -9.75 21.39 -12.47
C ASN A 294 -9.58 21.92 -13.91
N ASN A 295 -8.36 22.34 -14.26
CA ASN A 295 -7.90 22.63 -15.61
C ASN A 295 -7.44 21.39 -16.40
N ARG A 296 -7.46 20.19 -15.80
CA ARG A 296 -7.16 18.94 -16.50
C ARG A 296 -8.39 18.24 -17.07
N SER A 297 -9.60 18.67 -16.66
CA SER A 297 -10.88 18.16 -17.18
C SER A 297 -11.36 18.91 -18.43
N SER A 298 -10.76 20.04 -18.81
CA SER A 298 -11.14 20.85 -19.97
C SER A 298 -10.46 20.46 -21.28
N ALA A 299 -9.63 19.41 -21.29
CA ALA A 299 -8.92 18.93 -22.49
C ALA A 299 -9.59 17.72 -23.18
N ILE A 300 -10.84 17.38 -22.84
CA ILE A 300 -11.60 16.28 -23.49
C ILE A 300 -12.92 16.77 -24.14
N ASP A 301 -13.25 18.06 -24.04
CA ASP A 301 -14.38 18.67 -24.77
C ASP A 301 -13.93 19.69 -25.83
N GLN A 302 -13.00 19.28 -26.72
CA GLN A 302 -12.85 19.85 -28.06
C GLN A 302 -12.54 18.77 -29.09
#